data_AF-A0AAW9SC34-F1
#
_entry.id   AF-A0AAW9SC34-F1
#
_cell.length_a   1.000
_cell.length_b   1.000
_cell.length_c   1.000
_cell.angle_alpha   90.00
_cell.angle_beta   90.00
_cell.angle_gamma   90.00
#
_symmetry.space_group_name_H-M   'P 1'
#
loop_
_entity.id
_entity.type
_entity.pdbx_description
1 polymer ?
#
loop_
_entity_poly.entity_id
_entity_poly.type
_entity_poly.pdbx_seq_one_letter_code
_entity_poly.pdbx_strand_id
1 'polypeptide(L)'
;MNSQKIVNLILSLLKVGDSKILPSILSQTELEPDAQHRALQLAHILSGFYHTFDYTLSLEFQEKVQDKSDGYIKLCKKIHADVMKQKIKQEELIVALRNLHQSTKIYQLVPKEQHPQIDKAKALLNTL
;
A
#
# COMPACT_ATOMS: atom_id res chain seq x y z
N MET A 1 -0.33 -3.93 21.72
CA MET A 1 0.62 -3.63 20.62
C MET A 1 0.13 -2.37 19.91
N ASN A 2 0.94 -1.34 19.66
CA ASN A 2 0.49 -0.10 18.98
C ASN A 2 0.22 -0.38 17.48
N SER A 3 -0.82 0.23 16.88
CA SER A 3 -1.17 0.14 15.45
C SER A 3 0.02 0.28 14.50
N GLN A 4 0.99 1.15 14.78
CA GLN A 4 2.21 1.29 13.97
C GLN A 4 3.06 0.02 13.95
N LYS A 5 3.11 -0.73 15.05
CA LYS A 5 3.84 -2.02 15.11
C LYS A 5 3.12 -3.07 14.24
N ILE A 6 1.79 -3.08 14.23
CA ILE A 6 0.99 -3.96 13.37
C ILE A 6 1.26 -3.65 11.90
N VAL A 7 1.24 -2.38 11.50
CA VAL A 7 1.57 -1.96 10.12
C VAL A 7 2.97 -2.43 9.74
N ASN A 8 3.96 -2.15 10.59
CA ASN A 8 5.35 -2.53 10.31
C ASN A 8 5.52 -4.05 10.18
N LEU A 9 4.84 -4.83 11.02
CA LEU A 9 4.81 -6.29 10.92
C LEU A 9 4.21 -6.73 9.57
N ILE A 10 3.02 -6.23 9.22
CA ILE A 10 2.35 -6.57 7.95
C ILE A 10 3.25 -6.25 6.75
N LEU A 11 3.80 -5.04 6.69
CA LEU A 11 4.67 -4.62 5.58
C LEU A 11 5.97 -5.44 5.51
N SER A 12 6.50 -5.88 6.65
CA SER A 12 7.69 -6.73 6.68
C SER A 12 7.38 -8.12 6.13
N LEU A 13 6.24 -8.71 6.52
CA LEU A 13 5.77 -9.99 5.99
C LEU A 13 5.47 -9.93 4.49
N LEU A 14 4.88 -8.83 4.02
CA LEU A 14 4.65 -8.62 2.58
C LEU A 14 5.96 -8.59 1.79
N LYS A 15 6.98 -7.91 2.30
CA LYS A 15 8.30 -7.83 1.64
C LYS A 15 9.00 -9.18 1.51
N VAL A 16 8.86 -10.06 2.49
CA VAL A 16 9.50 -11.39 2.49
C VAL A 16 8.63 -12.47 1.84
N GLY A 17 7.38 -12.17 1.49
CA GLY A 17 6.46 -13.12 0.86
C GLY A 17 5.69 -14.02 1.85
N ASP A 18 5.80 -13.75 3.15
CA ASP A 18 5.24 -14.60 4.22
C ASP A 18 3.95 -14.03 4.82
N SER A 19 3.16 -13.26 4.09
CA SER A 19 1.90 -12.68 4.61
C SER A 19 0.93 -13.73 5.18
N LYS A 20 1.04 -15.00 4.77
CA LYS A 20 0.26 -16.14 5.26
C LYS A 20 0.51 -16.50 6.74
N ILE A 21 1.66 -16.14 7.31
CA ILE A 21 1.96 -16.44 8.73
C ILE A 21 1.37 -15.40 9.68
N LEU A 22 0.85 -14.28 9.16
CA LEU A 22 0.32 -13.20 9.97
C LEU A 22 -0.78 -13.64 10.97
N PRO A 23 -1.79 -14.47 10.61
CA PRO A 23 -2.79 -14.93 11.57
C PRO A 23 -2.14 -15.67 12.75
N SER A 24 -1.16 -16.53 12.48
CA SER A 24 -0.43 -17.27 13.52
C SER A 24 0.34 -16.31 14.43
N ILE A 25 1.01 -15.29 13.87
CA ILE A 25 1.73 -14.29 14.67
C ILE A 25 0.75 -13.49 15.54
N LEU A 26 -0.37 -13.03 14.97
CA LEU A 26 -1.38 -12.27 15.71
C LEU A 26 -2.01 -13.09 16.84
N SER A 27 -2.23 -14.40 16.62
CA SER A 27 -2.77 -15.30 17.65
C SER A 27 -1.84 -15.50 18.86
N GLN A 28 -0.54 -15.24 18.68
CA GLN A 28 0.47 -15.31 19.74
C GLN A 28 0.64 -13.97 20.47
N THR A 29 -0.07 -12.93 20.05
CA THR A 29 -0.06 -11.62 20.71
C THR A 29 -1.22 -11.48 21.70
N GLU A 30 -1.05 -10.64 22.72
CA GLU A 30 -2.10 -10.25 23.68
C GLU A 30 -3.16 -9.30 23.07
N LEU A 31 -3.44 -9.41 21.77
CA LEU A 31 -4.49 -8.63 21.13
C LEU A 31 -5.84 -9.29 21.37
N GLU A 32 -6.85 -8.49 21.71
CA GLU A 32 -8.25 -8.92 21.75
C GLU A 32 -8.68 -9.52 20.39
N PRO A 33 -9.57 -10.52 20.36
CA PRO A 33 -10.00 -11.18 19.12
C PRO A 33 -10.48 -10.20 18.05
N ASP A 34 -11.21 -9.15 18.44
CA ASP A 34 -11.69 -8.10 17.54
C ASP A 34 -10.54 -7.29 16.92
N ALA A 35 -9.50 -6.99 17.70
CA ALA A 35 -8.32 -6.30 17.21
C ALA A 35 -7.50 -7.19 16.26
N GLN A 36 -7.43 -8.50 16.51
CA GLN A 36 -6.82 -9.45 15.58
C GLN A 36 -7.56 -9.47 14.25
N HIS A 37 -8.90 -9.51 14.27
CA HIS A 37 -9.72 -9.47 13.07
C HIS A 37 -9.49 -8.18 12.27
N ARG A 38 -9.46 -7.02 12.94
CA ARG A 38 -9.16 -5.73 12.29
C ARG A 38 -7.74 -5.69 11.70
N ALA A 39 -6.76 -6.28 12.37
CA ALA A 39 -5.38 -6.37 11.86
C ALA A 39 -5.30 -7.26 10.61
N LEU A 40 -6.06 -8.35 10.55
CA LEU A 40 -6.16 -9.20 9.35
C LEU A 40 -6.85 -8.48 8.18
N GLN A 41 -7.92 -7.73 8.45
CA GLN A 41 -8.57 -6.90 7.44
C GLN A 41 -7.63 -5.83 6.89
N LEU A 42 -6.88 -5.16 7.78
CA LEU A 42 -5.86 -4.20 7.39
C LEU A 42 -4.80 -4.86 6.51
N ALA A 43 -4.32 -6.05 6.89
CA ALA A 43 -3.34 -6.78 6.11
C ALA A 43 -3.82 -7.15 4.72
N HIS A 44 -5.09 -7.56 4.59
CA HIS A 44 -5.70 -7.83 3.29
C HIS A 44 -5.69 -6.59 2.40
N ILE A 45 -6.06 -5.42 2.95
CA ILE A 45 -6.07 -4.15 2.20
C ILE A 45 -4.64 -3.75 1.78
N LEU A 46 -3.68 -3.77 2.72
CA LEU A 46 -2.29 -3.42 2.45
C LEU A 46 -1.63 -4.36 1.43
N SER A 47 -1.97 -5.65 1.50
CA SER A 47 -1.54 -6.67 0.55
C SER A 47 -2.08 -6.40 -0.85
N GLY A 48 -3.37 -6.02 -0.96
CA GLY A 48 -3.99 -5.60 -2.21
C GLY A 48 -3.19 -4.48 -2.88
N PHE A 49 -2.92 -3.40 -2.15
CA PHE A 49 -2.11 -2.29 -2.66
C PHE A 49 -0.73 -2.75 -3.13
N TYR A 50 -0.06 -3.60 -2.37
CA TYR A 50 1.30 -4.04 -2.69
C TYR A 50 1.37 -4.91 -3.95
N HIS A 51 0.43 -5.85 -4.12
CA HIS A 51 0.45 -6.81 -5.23
C HIS A 51 -0.15 -6.28 -6.52
N THR A 52 -1.11 -5.35 -6.46
CA THR A 52 -1.71 -4.74 -7.65
C THR A 52 -1.09 -3.40 -8.00
N PHE A 53 0.06 -3.07 -7.41
CA PHE A 53 0.71 -1.79 -7.64
C PHE A 53 1.22 -1.67 -9.07
N ASP A 54 0.72 -0.66 -9.78
CA ASP A 54 1.29 -0.20 -11.04
C ASP A 54 1.35 1.32 -11.01
N TYR A 55 2.57 1.85 -10.98
CA TYR A 55 2.79 3.30 -10.95
C TYR A 55 2.17 4.01 -12.18
N THR A 56 2.07 3.36 -13.33
CA THR A 56 1.49 3.98 -14.55
C THR A 56 -0.02 4.21 -14.45
N LEU A 57 -0.67 3.59 -13.47
CA LEU A 57 -2.08 3.80 -13.13
C LEU A 57 -2.27 4.79 -11.97
N SER A 58 -1.19 5.22 -11.32
CA SER A 58 -1.25 6.15 -10.19
C SER A 58 -1.75 7.53 -10.60
N LEU A 59 -2.36 8.24 -9.66
CA LEU A 59 -2.77 9.63 -9.85
C LEU A 59 -1.57 10.53 -10.20
N GLU A 60 -0.44 10.36 -9.51
CA GLU A 60 0.80 11.09 -9.77
C GLU A 60 1.28 10.93 -11.22
N PHE A 61 1.18 9.72 -11.78
CA PHE A 61 1.53 9.48 -13.17
C PHE A 61 0.54 10.15 -14.12
N GLN A 62 -0.77 10.01 -13.85
CA GLN A 62 -1.83 10.60 -14.67
C GLN A 62 -1.68 12.13 -14.74
N GLU A 63 -1.50 12.80 -13.59
CA GLU A 63 -1.30 14.24 -13.51
C GLU A 63 -0.02 14.69 -14.24
N LYS A 64 1.07 13.92 -14.13
CA LYS A 64 2.33 14.22 -14.82
C LYS A 64 2.19 14.22 -16.34
N VAL A 65 1.28 13.40 -16.90
CA VAL A 65 1.17 13.19 -18.34
C VAL A 65 -0.10 13.75 -18.97
N GLN A 66 -1.02 14.32 -18.18
CA GLN A 66 -2.36 14.76 -18.60
C GLN A 66 -2.36 15.67 -19.84
N ASP A 67 -1.42 16.62 -19.92
CA ASP A 67 -1.35 17.60 -21.03
C ASP A 67 -0.22 17.29 -22.03
N LYS A 68 0.21 16.03 -22.10
CA LYS A 68 1.32 15.60 -22.94
C LYS A 68 0.82 14.85 -24.17
N SER A 69 1.63 14.84 -25.23
CA SER A 69 1.30 14.10 -26.45
C SER A 69 1.29 12.60 -26.19
N ASP A 70 0.51 11.85 -26.98
CA ASP A 70 0.43 10.39 -26.91
C ASP A 70 1.81 9.71 -27.04
N GLY A 71 2.68 10.28 -27.88
CA GLY A 71 4.06 9.81 -28.03
C GLY A 71 4.86 9.91 -26.73
N TYR A 72 4.72 11.04 -26.02
CA TYR A 72 5.35 11.25 -24.72
C TYR A 72 4.77 10.31 -23.65
N ILE A 73 3.44 10.15 -23.61
CA ILE A 73 2.77 9.24 -22.67
C ILE A 73 3.28 7.80 -22.86
N LYS A 74 3.34 7.32 -24.11
CA LYS A 74 3.86 5.98 -24.43
C LYS A 74 5.32 5.82 -24.02
N LEU A 75 6.15 6.83 -24.23
CA LEU A 75 7.54 6.82 -23.80
C LEU A 75 7.65 6.73 -22.27
N CYS A 76 6.90 7.55 -21.53
CA CYS A 76 6.89 7.50 -20.07
C CYS A 76 6.41 6.15 -19.52
N LYS A 77 5.37 5.56 -20.11
CA LYS A 77 4.92 4.20 -19.74
C LYS A 77 6.03 3.18 -19.94
N LYS A 78 6.75 3.22 -21.07
CA LYS A 78 7.89 2.33 -21.32
C LYS A 78 9.02 2.51 -20.31
N ILE A 79 9.39 3.75 -19.99
CA ILE A 79 10.43 4.06 -18.99
C ILE A 79 10.02 3.52 -17.61
N HIS A 80 8.77 3.73 -17.23
CA HIS A 80 8.27 3.29 -15.94
C HIS A 80 7.89 1.80 -15.91
N ALA A 81 7.87 1.09 -17.04
CA ALA A 81 7.74 -0.37 -17.08
C ALA A 81 9.06 -1.09 -16.74
N ASP A 82 10.18 -0.37 -16.69
CA ASP A 82 11.47 -0.91 -16.25
C ASP A 82 11.39 -1.45 -14.80
N VAL A 83 11.93 -2.65 -14.59
CA VAL A 83 11.87 -3.36 -13.30
C VAL A 83 12.48 -2.55 -12.16
N MET A 84 13.58 -1.85 -12.40
CA MET A 84 14.24 -1.04 -11.36
C MET A 84 13.40 0.19 -11.02
N LYS A 85 12.77 0.83 -12.02
CA LYS A 85 11.85 1.95 -11.79
C LYS A 85 10.59 1.52 -11.04
N GLN A 86 10.03 0.37 -11.38
CA GLN A 86 8.89 -0.21 -10.66
C GLN A 86 9.26 -0.54 -9.22
N LYS A 87 10.43 -1.14 -8.98
CA LYS A 87 10.90 -1.44 -7.62
C LYS A 87 11.04 -0.18 -6.77
N ILE A 88 11.63 0.89 -7.31
CA ILE A 88 11.75 2.18 -6.60
C ILE A 88 10.37 2.72 -6.23
N LYS A 89 9.41 2.70 -7.17
CA LYS A 89 8.05 3.18 -6.91
C LYS A 89 7.29 2.29 -5.93
N GLN A 90 7.55 0.99 -5.93
CA GLN A 90 7.00 0.07 -4.93
C GLN A 90 7.59 0.32 -3.53
N GLU A 91 8.86 0.71 -3.43
CA GLU A 91 9.45 1.16 -2.16
C GLU A 91 8.82 2.48 -1.67
N GLU A 92 8.57 3.43 -2.57
CA GLU A 92 7.80 4.65 -2.25
C GLU A 92 6.39 4.32 -1.72
N LEU A 93 5.71 3.36 -2.35
CA LEU A 93 4.41 2.85 -1.87
C LEU A 93 4.52 2.31 -0.44
N ILE A 94 5.52 1.47 -0.15
CA ILE A 94 5.70 0.90 1.19
C ILE A 94 5.93 1.99 2.24
N VAL A 95 6.72 3.01 1.90
CA VAL A 95 6.93 4.16 2.80
C VAL A 95 5.61 4.92 3.02
N ALA A 96 4.82 5.12 1.97
CA ALA A 96 3.51 5.77 2.08
C ALA A 96 2.52 4.94 2.94
N LEU A 97 2.49 3.61 2.78
CA LEU A 97 1.67 2.71 3.60
C LEU A 97 2.14 2.67 5.06
N ARG A 98 3.45 2.76 5.31
CA ARG A 98 3.99 2.86 6.67
C ARG A 98 3.52 4.13 7.37
N ASN A 99 3.45 5.23 6.63
CA ASN A 99 3.06 6.55 7.12
C ASN A 99 1.58 6.87 6.87
N LEU A 100 0.73 5.85 6.72
CA LEU A 100 -0.66 6.00 6.30
C LEU A 100 -1.48 6.92 7.22
N HIS A 101 -1.17 6.94 8.51
CA HIS A 101 -1.79 7.84 9.49
C HIS A 101 -1.36 9.29 9.39
N GLN A 102 -0.13 9.54 8.94
CA GLN A 102 0.50 10.86 8.99
C GLN A 102 0.58 11.53 7.62
N SER A 103 0.35 10.77 6.55
CA SER A 103 0.54 11.23 5.18
C SER A 103 -0.67 10.95 4.30
N THR A 104 -0.87 11.83 3.32
CA THR A 104 -1.79 11.66 2.19
C THR A 104 -1.07 11.21 0.92
N LYS A 105 0.24 10.96 0.98
CA LYS A 105 1.04 10.56 -0.19
C LYS A 105 0.50 9.30 -0.87
N ILE A 106 -0.09 8.38 -0.11
CA ILE A 106 -0.68 7.17 -0.65
C ILE A 106 -1.77 7.43 -1.71
N TYR A 107 -2.59 8.48 -1.55
CA TYR A 107 -3.66 8.81 -2.51
C TYR A 107 -3.11 9.24 -3.88
N GLN A 108 -1.86 9.70 -3.91
CA GLN A 108 -1.14 10.08 -5.13
C GLN A 108 -0.53 8.85 -5.83
N LEU A 109 -0.17 7.82 -5.06
CA LEU A 109 0.50 6.62 -5.56
C LEU A 109 -0.47 5.54 -6.06
N VAL A 110 -1.76 5.67 -5.80
CA VAL A 110 -2.79 4.71 -6.23
C VAL A 110 -3.85 5.39 -7.10
N PRO A 111 -4.55 4.63 -7.95
CA PRO A 111 -5.69 5.14 -8.71
C PRO A 111 -6.86 5.56 -7.80
N LYS A 112 -7.70 6.50 -8.27
CA LYS A 112 -8.81 7.08 -7.48
C LYS A 112 -9.82 6.03 -7.02
N GLU A 113 -10.02 5.00 -7.81
CA GLU A 113 -10.91 3.86 -7.55
C GLU A 113 -10.53 3.12 -6.26
N GLN A 114 -9.26 3.21 -5.83
CA GLN A 114 -8.79 2.56 -4.61
C GLN A 114 -8.82 3.47 -3.37
N HIS A 115 -9.17 4.76 -3.51
CA HIS A 115 -9.24 5.71 -2.37
C HIS A 115 -10.15 5.23 -1.22
N PRO A 116 -11.33 4.64 -1.47
CA PRO A 116 -12.15 4.09 -0.39
C PRO A 116 -11.45 2.99 0.44
N GLN A 117 -10.54 2.22 -0.17
CA GLN A 117 -9.76 1.22 0.56
C GLN A 117 -8.66 1.88 1.41
N ILE A 118 -8.10 3.01 0.96
CA ILE A 118 -7.18 3.81 1.77
C ILE A 118 -7.91 4.32 3.01
N ASP A 119 -9.10 4.90 2.82
CA ASP A 119 -9.92 5.44 3.91
C ASP A 119 -10.28 4.34 4.91
N LYS A 120 -10.68 3.17 4.43
CA LYS A 120 -10.95 1.99 5.26
C LYS A 120 -9.71 1.54 6.04
N ALA A 121 -8.54 1.49 5.42
CA ALA A 121 -7.29 1.14 6.10
C ALA A 121 -6.93 2.17 7.19
N LYS A 122 -7.11 3.47 6.93
CA LYS A 122 -6.94 4.52 7.94
C LYS A 122 -7.92 4.36 9.10
N ALA A 123 -9.19 4.08 8.83
CA ALA A 123 -10.19 3.85 9.86
C ALA A 123 -9.82 2.63 10.73
N LEU A 124 -9.42 1.51 10.12
CA LEU A 124 -8.99 0.31 10.86
C LEU A 124 -7.82 0.62 11.80
N LEU A 125 -6.83 1.38 11.32
CA LEU A 125 -5.68 1.75 12.13
C LEU A 125 -6.02 2.63 13.34
N ASN A 126 -7.04 3.50 13.25
CA ASN A 126 -7.51 4.30 14.39
C ASN A 126 -8.24 3.46 15.45
N THR A 127 -8.61 2.22 15.11
CA THR A 127 -9.35 1.29 15.97
C THR A 127 -8.51 0.10 16.45
N LEU A 128 -7.21 0.11 16.13
CA LEU A 128 -6.20 -0.90 16.49
C LEU A 128 -5.28 -0.34 17.57
#